data_AF-A0A945NW97-F1
#
_entry.id   AF-A0A945NW97-F1
#
_cell.length_a   1.000
_cell.length_b   1.000
_cell.length_c   1.000
_cell.angle_alpha   90.00
_cell.angle_beta   90.00
_cell.angle_gamma   90.00
#
_symmetry.space_group_name_H-M   'P 1'
#
loop_
_entity.id
_entity.type
_entity.pdbx_description
1 polymer ?
#
loop_
_entity_poly.entity_id
_entity_poly.type
_entity_poly.pdbx_seq_one_letter_code
_entity_poly.pdbx_strand_id
1 'polypeptide(L)' 'MSCLLDVVSLQEESALGRRYGTSTVSKDLSQRAQTLLAMQVNGEPLHLDHGFPIRLIAPARLGVNQTK' A
#
# COMPACT_ATOMS: atom_id res chain seq x y z
N MET A 1 16.22 15.85 9.82
CA MET A 1 15.67 14.63 10.45
C MET A 1 14.51 14.15 9.60
N SER A 2 14.66 13.04 8.90
CA SER A 2 13.58 12.46 8.09
C SER A 2 12.59 11.77 9.03
N CYS A 3 11.32 12.20 8.98
CA CYS A 3 10.24 11.54 9.70
C CYS A 3 9.75 10.35 8.86
N LEU A 4 9.74 9.17 9.46
CA LEU A 4 9.15 7.96 8.87
C LEU A 4 7.71 7.81 9.36
N LEU A 5 6.85 7.36 8.47
CA LEU A 5 5.43 7.12 8.70
C LEU A 5 5.12 5.67 8.36
N ASP A 6 4.33 5.01 9.20
CA ASP A 6 3.85 3.66 8.93
C ASP A 6 2.44 3.71 8.35
N VAL A 7 2.28 3.08 7.18
CA VAL A 7 0.97 2.82 6.59
C VAL A 7 0.55 1.43 7.03
N VAL A 8 -0.50 1.36 7.85
CA VAL A 8 -1.01 0.13 8.45
C VAL A 8 -2.34 -0.23 7.81
N SER A 9 -2.50 -1.49 7.41
CA SER A 9 -3.77 -2.03 6.93
C SER A 9 -4.75 -2.22 8.08
N LEU A 10 -5.99 -1.76 7.92
CA LEU A 10 -7.06 -1.89 8.92
C LEU A 10 -8.01 -3.06 8.64
N GLN A 11 -7.76 -3.85 7.61
CA GLN A 11 -8.64 -4.98 7.27
C GLN A 11 -8.47 -6.08 8.32
N GLU A 12 -9.52 -6.29 9.12
CA GLU A 12 -9.54 -7.38 10.09
C GLU A 12 -9.56 -8.74 9.40
N GLU A 13 -8.88 -9.67 10.05
CA GLU A 13 -8.51 -11.04 9.70
C GLU A 13 -9.55 -11.82 8.87
N SER A 14 -9.63 -11.57 7.56
CA SER A 14 -10.59 -12.22 6.65
C SER A 14 -9.92 -13.11 5.59
N ALA A 15 -8.60 -13.20 5.58
CA ALA A 15 -7.88 -14.13 4.72
C ALA A 15 -6.80 -14.86 5.54
N LEU A 16 -7.03 -16.14 5.79
CA LEU A 16 -6.10 -17.06 6.42
C LEU A 16 -4.70 -16.90 5.78
N GLY A 17 -3.71 -16.39 6.52
CA GLY A 17 -2.29 -16.35 6.08
C GLY A 17 -1.70 -15.01 5.64
N ARG A 18 -2.27 -13.85 6.01
CA ARG A 18 -1.66 -12.54 5.69
C ARG A 18 -0.35 -12.33 6.49
N ARG A 19 0.79 -12.21 5.80
CA ARG A 19 2.14 -11.97 6.40
C ARG A 19 2.59 -10.51 6.34
N TYR A 20 1.87 -9.67 5.59
CA TYR A 20 2.23 -8.29 5.32
C TYR A 20 1.01 -7.39 5.64
N GLY A 21 1.21 -6.40 6.50
CA GLY A 21 0.16 -5.47 6.94
C GLY A 21 0.62 -4.04 7.21
N THR A 22 1.93 -3.79 7.17
CA THR A 22 2.53 -2.48 7.43
C THR A 22 3.60 -2.18 6.39
N SER A 23 3.67 -0.91 5.95
CA SER A 23 4.74 -0.40 5.10
C SER A 23 5.22 0.96 5.59
N THR A 24 6.52 1.06 5.85
CA THR A 24 7.15 2.33 6.23
C THR A 24 7.45 3.19 5.00
N VAL A 25 7.03 4.45 5.04
CA VAL A 25 7.24 5.47 4.01
C VAL A 25 7.83 6.73 4.63
N SER A 26 8.70 7.45 3.91
CA SER A 26 9.15 8.75 4.39
C SER A 26 8.03 9.79 4.25
N LYS A 27 8.03 10.80 5.12
CA LYS A 27 7.08 11.92 5.05
C LYS A 27 7.07 12.60 3.68
N ASP A 28 8.24 12.77 3.06
CA ASP A 28 8.32 13.41 1.74
C ASP A 28 7.65 12.56 0.66
N LEU A 29 7.83 11.23 0.70
CA LEU A 29 7.17 10.32 -0.25
C LEU A 29 5.66 10.25 0.00
N SER A 30 5.21 10.24 1.25
CA SER A 30 3.77 10.16 1.56
C SER A 30 2.98 11.37 1.07
N GLN A 31 3.65 12.52 0.86
CA GLN A 31 3.02 13.76 0.40
C GLN A 31 3.11 13.95 -1.12
N ARG A 32 3.78 13.05 -1.87
CA ARG A 32 3.84 13.16 -3.33
C ARG A 32 2.50 12.79 -3.95
N ALA A 33 2.06 13.57 -4.94
CA ALA A 33 0.84 13.29 -5.69
C ALA A 33 0.79 11.91 -6.38
N GLN A 34 1.96 11.31 -6.62
CA GLN A 34 2.10 9.97 -7.20
C GLN A 34 2.06 8.85 -6.16
N THR A 35 1.98 9.19 -4.87
CA THR A 35 1.78 8.21 -3.80
C THR A 35 0.29 8.05 -3.54
N LEU A 36 -0.24 6.87 -3.81
CA LEU A 36 -1.67 6.60 -3.86
C LEU A 36 -2.05 5.43 -2.94
N LEU A 37 -3.25 5.52 -2.38
CA LEU A 37 -4.02 4.36 -1.94
C LEU A 37 -4.98 4.00 -3.08
N ALA A 38 -4.56 3.08 -3.95
CA ALA A 38 -5.30 2.70 -5.13
C ALA A 38 -6.35 1.63 -4.80
N MET A 39 -7.55 1.77 -5.34
CA MET A 39 -8.65 0.79 -5.19
C MET A 39 -8.98 0.07 -6.52
N GLN A 40 -8.44 0.60 -7.61
CA GLN A 40 -8.69 0.15 -8.98
C GLN A 40 -7.41 0.19 -9.80
N VAL A 41 -7.36 -0.61 -10.86
CA VAL A 41 -6.34 -0.56 -11.91
C VAL A 41 -7.03 -0.62 -13.26
N ASN A 42 -6.68 0.30 -14.16
CA ASN A 42 -7.29 0.40 -15.50
C ASN A 42 -8.83 0.48 -15.50
N GLY A 43 -9.41 1.15 -14.49
CA GLY A 43 -10.87 1.32 -14.37
C GLY A 43 -11.61 0.14 -13.75
N GLU A 44 -10.90 -0.95 -13.42
CA GLU A 44 -11.48 -2.13 -12.79
C GLU A 44 -11.04 -2.26 -11.32
N PRO A 45 -11.86 -2.83 -10.43
CA PRO A 45 -11.45 -3.16 -9.06
C PRO A 45 -10.15 -3.98 -9.02
N LEU A 46 -9.34 -3.77 -7.98
CA LEU A 46 -8.13 -4.58 -7.79
C LEU A 46 -8.47 -6.07 -7.69
N HIS A 47 -7.70 -6.93 -8.36
CA HIS A 47 -7.74 -8.37 -8.13
C HIS A 47 -7.15 -8.71 -6.75
N LEU A 48 -7.52 -9.86 -6.17
CA LEU A 48 -6.96 -10.35 -4.90
C LEU A 48 -5.42 -10.37 -4.92
N ASP A 49 -4.82 -10.87 -6.01
CA ASP A 49 -3.37 -10.90 -6.17
C ASP A 49 -2.72 -9.53 -6.30
N HIS A 50 -3.52 -8.51 -6.62
CA HIS A 50 -3.09 -7.13 -6.82
C HIS A 50 -3.32 -6.25 -5.59
N GLY A 51 -3.78 -6.81 -4.46
CA GLY A 51 -3.99 -6.04 -3.22
C GLY A 51 -5.41 -5.50 -3.09
N PHE A 52 -6.41 -6.28 -3.51
CA PHE A 52 -7.79 -5.98 -3.13
C PHE A 52 -7.93 -5.90 -1.60
N PRO A 53 -8.72 -4.95 -1.07
CA PRO A 53 -9.48 -3.91 -1.78
C PRO A 53 -8.69 -2.64 -2.06
N ILE A 54 -7.55 -2.42 -1.38
CA ILE A 54 -6.76 -1.19 -1.44
C ILE A 54 -5.27 -1.53 -1.45
N ARG A 55 -4.50 -0.88 -2.32
CA ARG A 55 -3.04 -1.02 -2.42
C ARG A 55 -2.31 0.31 -2.22
N LEU A 56 -1.22 0.30 -1.47
CA LEU A 56 -0.27 1.41 -1.46
C LEU A 56 0.60 1.38 -2.73
N ILE A 57 0.67 2.50 -3.44
CA ILE A 57 1.58 2.70 -4.57
C ILE A 57 2.37 3.97 -4.30
N ALA A 58 3.69 3.87 -4.18
CA ALA A 58 4.58 5.03 -4.09
C ALA A 58 5.76 4.90 -5.07
N PRO A 59 6.20 5.99 -5.73
CA PRO A 59 7.21 5.95 -6.77
C PRO A 59 8.58 5.50 -6.24
N ALA A 60 9.39 4.91 -7.13
CA ALA A 60 10.78 4.49 -6.85
C ALA A 60 10.95 3.52 -5.66
N ARG A 61 9.92 2.71 -5.37
CA ARG A 61 9.96 1.67 -4.32
C ARG A 61 9.76 0.30 -4.94
N LEU A 62 10.52 -0.69 -4.45
CA LEU A 62 10.40 -2.09 -4.85
C LEU A 62 8.97 -2.61 -4.63
N GLY A 63 8.51 -3.51 -5.50
CA GLY A 63 7.15 -4.05 -5.45
C GLY A 63 6.78 -4.71 -4.12
N VAL A 64 7.76 -5.31 -3.42
CA VAL A 64 7.58 -5.93 -2.09
C VAL A 64 7.33 -4.90 -0.98
N ASN A 65 7.76 -3.65 -1.17
CA ASN A 65 7.58 -2.54 -0.23
C ASN A 65 6.29 -1.74 -0.50
N GLN A 66 5.44 -2.27 -1.38
CA GLN A 66 4.08 -1.79 -1.64
C GLN A 66 3.14 -2.77 -0.95
N THR A 67 2.49 -2.34 0.13
CA THR A 67 1.55 -3.20 0.84
C THR A 67 0.38 -3.60 -0.05
N LYS A 68 0.05 -4.90 0.01
CA LYS A 68 -1.16 -5.49 -0.53
C LYS A 68 -2.26 -5.54 0.53
#